data_AF-A0A0G4HBA2-F1
#
_entry.id   AF-A0A0G4HBA2-F1
#
_cell.length_a   1.000
_cell.length_b   1.000
_cell.length_c   1.000
_cell.angle_alpha   90.00
_cell.angle_beta   90.00
_cell.angle_gamma   90.00
#
_symmetry.space_group_name_H-M   'P 1'
#
loop_
_entity.id
_entity.type
_entity.pdbx_description
1 polymer ?
#
loop_
_entity_poly.entity_id
_entity_poly.type
_entity_poly.pdbx_seq_one_letter_code
_entity_poly.pdbx_strand_id
1 'polypeptide(L)'
;MKFTWMEEMKTAFYSLKEAIINITSLYIPDLERPFEIFGDVFEQRNTLGDALMQQDLYVGWLRPVAFASRTLTKEERNYPIREKELLAAIFLLKH
;
A
#
# COMPACT_ATOMS: atom_id res chain seq x y z
N MET A 1 -9.26 -13.22 32.61
CA MET A 1 -9.23 -14.43 31.77
C MET A 1 -8.00 -14.34 30.87
N LYS A 2 -7.14 -15.35 30.83
CA LYS A 2 -5.98 -15.37 29.92
C LYS A 2 -6.45 -15.85 28.55
N PHE A 3 -5.99 -15.19 27.49
CA PHE A 3 -6.22 -15.64 26.12
C PHE A 3 -5.33 -16.86 25.84
N THR A 4 -5.92 -17.92 25.29
CA THR A 4 -5.21 -19.16 24.94
C THR A 4 -5.16 -19.30 23.42
N TRP A 5 -3.94 -19.35 22.88
CA TRP A 5 -3.70 -19.47 21.45
C TRP A 5 -3.86 -20.93 20.99
N MET A 6 -4.99 -21.23 20.36
CA MET A 6 -5.34 -22.58 19.90
C MET A 6 -4.74 -22.89 18.52
N GLU A 7 -4.69 -24.17 18.14
CA GLU A 7 -4.12 -24.60 16.86
C GLU A 7 -4.92 -24.08 15.66
N GLU A 8 -6.24 -23.94 15.79
CA GLU A 8 -7.09 -23.34 14.76
C GLU A 8 -6.74 -21.86 14.55
N MET A 9 -6.43 -21.14 15.63
CA MET A 9 -6.01 -19.72 15.57
C MET A 9 -4.64 -19.57 14.93
N LYS A 10 -3.70 -20.47 15.24
CA LYS A 10 -2.39 -20.54 14.56
C LYS A 10 -2.58 -20.73 13.07
N THR A 11 -3.36 -21.74 12.69
CA THR A 11 -3.59 -22.09 11.28
C THR A 11 -4.23 -20.91 10.53
N ALA A 12 -5.27 -20.29 11.10
CA ALA A 12 -5.90 -19.12 10.52
C ALA A 12 -4.92 -17.94 10.37
N PHE A 13 -4.07 -17.69 11.37
CA PHE A 13 -3.06 -16.64 11.31
C PHE A 13 -2.02 -16.88 10.21
N TYR A 14 -1.51 -18.11 10.09
CA TYR A 14 -0.55 -18.45 9.02
C TYR A 14 -1.19 -18.33 7.64
N SER A 15 -2.41 -18.83 7.46
CA SER A 15 -3.13 -18.69 6.18
C SER A 15 -3.32 -17.22 5.80
N LEU A 16 -3.69 -16.36 6.75
CA LEU A 16 -3.81 -14.92 6.52
C LEU A 16 -2.46 -14.29 6.16
N LYS A 17 -1.39 -14.67 6.86
CA LYS A 17 -0.03 -14.18 6.59
C LYS A 17 0.40 -14.53 5.16
N GLU A 18 0.20 -15.77 4.73
CA GLU A 18 0.52 -16.20 3.37
C GLU A 18 -0.32 -15.46 2.32
N ALA A 19 -1.61 -15.25 2.58
CA ALA A 19 -2.46 -14.44 1.70
C ALA A 19 -1.95 -13.01 1.56
N ILE A 20 -1.54 -12.37 2.68
CA ILE A 20 -0.96 -11.02 2.68
C ILE A 20 0.34 -11.00 1.88
N ILE A 21 1.26 -11.94 2.13
CA ILE A 21 2.54 -12.00 1.40
C ILE A 21 2.29 -12.11 -0.11
N ASN A 22 1.37 -12.96 -0.54
CA ASN A 22 1.07 -13.18 -1.95
C ASN A 22 0.50 -11.93 -2.63
N ILE A 23 -0.35 -11.15 -1.94
CA ILE A 23 -0.93 -9.93 -2.50
C ILE A 23 0.02 -8.72 -2.43
N THR A 24 0.95 -8.69 -1.46
CA THR A 24 1.90 -7.58 -1.29
C THR A 24 3.25 -7.80 -1.99
N SER A 25 3.51 -9.00 -2.51
CA SER A 25 4.76 -9.27 -3.25
C SER A 25 4.85 -8.38 -4.48
N LEU A 26 6.02 -7.77 -4.70
CA LEU A 26 6.23 -6.87 -5.83
C LEU A 26 6.41 -7.64 -7.14
N TYR A 27 5.87 -7.07 -8.22
CA TYR A 27 5.96 -7.65 -9.56
C TYR A 27 6.78 -6.76 -10.50
N ILE A 28 7.47 -7.41 -11.43
CA ILE A 28 8.22 -6.72 -12.47
C ILE A 28 7.21 -5.98 -13.38
N PRO A 29 7.35 -4.66 -13.56
CA PRO A 29 6.42 -3.90 -14.35
C PRO A 29 6.61 -4.15 -15.85
N ASP A 30 5.50 -4.09 -16.58
CA ASP A 30 5.49 -3.99 -18.03
C ASP A 30 5.32 -2.52 -18.43
N LEU A 31 6.36 -1.94 -19.03
CA LEU A 31 6.39 -0.51 -19.38
C LEU A 31 5.47 -0.16 -20.56
N GLU A 32 4.95 -1.13 -21.29
CA GLU A 32 4.03 -0.91 -22.41
C GLU A 32 2.56 -0.81 -21.97
N ARG A 33 2.28 -1.05 -20.69
CA ARG A 33 0.93 -1.09 -20.12
C ARG A 33 0.70 0.03 -19.11
N PRO A 34 -0.54 0.48 -18.94
CA PRO A 34 -0.86 1.52 -17.98
C PRO A 34 -0.55 1.07 -16.54
N PHE A 35 -0.26 2.06 -15.70
CA PHE A 35 -0.14 1.91 -14.26
C PHE A 35 -1.33 2.58 -13.58
N GLU A 36 -1.66 2.10 -12.39
CA GLU A 36 -2.65 2.68 -11.50
C GLU A 36 -1.98 3.11 -10.20
N ILE A 37 -2.33 4.32 -9.74
CA ILE A 37 -1.78 4.90 -8.51
C ILE A 37 -2.84 4.87 -7.44
N PHE A 38 -2.49 4.29 -6.30
CA PHE A 38 -3.31 4.30 -5.10
C PHE A 38 -2.56 5.05 -4.03
N GLY A 39 -3.08 6.19 -3.60
CA GLY A 39 -2.48 7.01 -2.55
C GLY A 39 -3.50 7.33 -1.47
N ASP A 40 -3.06 7.34 -0.21
CA ASP A 40 -3.87 7.74 0.93
C ASP A 40 -3.03 8.48 1.98
N VAL A 41 -3.70 9.29 2.79
CA VAL A 41 -3.12 10.11 3.84
C VAL A 41 -3.74 9.74 5.18
N PHE A 42 -2.91 9.24 6.08
CA PHE A 42 -3.32 8.99 7.45
C PHE A 42 -3.11 10.23 8.32
N GLU A 43 -4.13 11.11 8.32
CA GLU A 43 -4.11 12.42 8.98
C GLU A 43 -3.69 12.35 10.46
N GLN A 44 -4.18 11.36 11.22
CA GLN A 44 -3.86 11.22 12.65
C GLN A 44 -2.37 10.99 12.91
N ARG A 45 -1.68 10.32 11.99
CA ARG A 45 -0.24 10.06 12.09
C ARG A 45 0.58 11.03 11.23
N ASN A 46 -0.07 11.90 10.45
CA ASN A 46 0.58 12.77 9.48
C ASN A 46 1.50 12.01 8.54
N THR A 47 1.02 10.88 8.00
CA THR A 47 1.79 10.04 7.07
C THR A 47 1.03 9.88 5.78
N LEU A 48 1.73 9.84 4.66
CA LEU A 48 1.19 9.44 3.37
C LEU A 48 1.73 8.06 2.99
N GLY A 49 0.92 7.31 2.26
CA GLY A 49 1.25 5.99 1.75
C GLY A 49 0.67 5.80 0.37
N ASP A 50 1.49 5.27 -0.52
CA ASP A 50 1.20 5.12 -1.93
C ASP A 50 1.63 3.75 -2.44
N ALA A 51 0.90 3.25 -3.42
CA ALA A 51 1.18 2.03 -4.15
C ALA A 51 1.05 2.28 -5.65
N LEU A 52 2.10 1.91 -6.39
CA LEU A 52 2.04 1.79 -7.84
C LEU A 52 1.59 0.38 -8.17
N MET A 53 0.47 0.26 -8.87
CA MET A 53 -0.16 -1.01 -9.22
C MET A 53 -0.20 -1.18 -10.73
N GLN A 54 -0.20 -2.43 -11.19
CA GLN A 54 -0.43 -2.75 -12.60
C GLN A 54 -1.31 -3.99 -12.74
N GLN A 55 -2.20 -3.99 -13.74
CA GLN A 55 -3.05 -5.14 -14.03
C GLN A 55 -2.19 -6.32 -14.48
N ASP A 56 -2.30 -7.45 -13.78
CA ASP A 56 -1.67 -8.69 -14.20
C ASP A 56 -2.66 -9.53 -15.01
N LEU A 57 -2.28 -9.84 -16.25
CA LEU A 57 -3.08 -10.60 -17.21
C LEU A 57 -3.19 -12.10 -16.86
N TYR A 58 -2.25 -12.63 -16.07
CA TYR A 58 -2.23 -14.04 -15.69
C TYR A 58 -3.13 -14.35 -14.50
N VAL A 59 -3.29 -13.40 -13.57
CA VAL A 59 -4.11 -13.58 -12.37
C VAL A 59 -5.41 -12.77 -12.38
N GLY A 60 -5.54 -11.79 -13.28
CA GLY A 60 -6.79 -11.03 -13.45
C GLY A 60 -7.03 -9.96 -12.39
N TRP A 61 -6.05 -9.64 -11.54
CA TRP A 61 -6.13 -8.56 -10.55
C TRP A 61 -4.90 -7.64 -10.59
N LEU A 62 -5.03 -6.46 -9.96
CA LEU A 62 -3.94 -5.49 -9.80
C LEU A 62 -2.86 -6.00 -8.86
N ARG A 63 -1.61 -5.95 -9.31
CA ARG A 63 -0.44 -6.34 -8.53
C ARG A 63 0.45 -5.15 -8.22
N PRO A 64 1.05 -5.09 -7.02
CA PRO A 64 1.92 -3.98 -6.65
C PRO A 64 3.25 -4.08 -7.38
N VAL A 65 3.68 -2.95 -7.92
CA VAL A 65 4.99 -2.74 -8.56
C VAL A 65 5.93 -2.05 -7.58
N ALA A 66 5.42 -1.07 -6.84
CA ALA A 66 6.17 -0.35 -5.83
C ALA A 66 5.25 0.16 -4.72
N PHE A 67 5.81 0.33 -3.53
CA PHE A 67 5.19 1.05 -2.42
C PHE A 67 6.08 2.22 -2.04
N ALA A 68 5.48 3.36 -1.75
CA ALA A 68 6.17 4.53 -1.23
C ALA A 68 5.40 5.04 -0.02
N SER A 69 6.09 5.36 1.06
CA SER A 69 5.45 6.01 2.20
C SER A 69 6.43 6.91 2.92
N ARG A 70 5.92 7.99 3.52
CA ARG A 70 6.70 8.87 4.40
C ARG A 70 5.80 9.67 5.32
N THR A 71 6.42 10.23 6.35
CA THR A 71 5.77 11.23 7.20
C THR A 71 5.75 12.59 6.50
N LEU A 72 4.67 13.33 6.70
CA LEU A 72 4.54 14.74 6.30
C LEU A 72 5.52 15.60 7.10
N THR A 73 6.16 16.56 6.42
CA THR A 73 6.95 17.60 7.07
C THR A 73 6.07 18.51 7.92
N LYS A 74 6.69 19.37 8.74
CA LYS A 74 5.94 20.30 9.58
C LYS A 74 5.06 21.24 8.74
N GLU A 75 5.54 21.64 7.58
CA GLU A 75 4.87 22.54 6.65
C GLU A 75 3.71 21.83 5.94
N GLU A 76 3.95 20.62 5.43
CA GLU A 76 2.96 19.81 4.68
C GLU A 76 1.76 19.38 5.53
N ARG A 77 1.93 19.26 6.86
CA ARG A 77 0.82 18.95 7.77
C ARG A 77 -0.30 19.98 7.74
N ASN A 78 0.03 21.23 7.39
CA ASN A 78 -0.94 22.32 7.34
C ASN A 78 -1.69 22.38 6.02
N TYR A 79 -1.34 21.55 5.04
CA TYR A 79 -2.03 21.50 3.76
C TYR A 79 -3.46 21.00 3.93
N PRO A 80 -4.43 21.49 3.14
CA PRO A 80 -5.74 20.88 3.02
C PRO A 80 -5.64 19.42 2.59
N ILE A 81 -6.61 18.58 2.97
CA ILE A 81 -6.59 17.13 2.67
C ILE A 81 -6.40 16.84 1.17
N ARG A 82 -7.06 17.61 0.30
CA ARG A 82 -6.93 17.48 -1.18
C ARG A 82 -5.50 17.73 -1.66
N GLU A 83 -4.78 18.67 -1.05
CA GLU A 83 -3.38 18.94 -1.39
C GLU A 83 -2.46 17.84 -0.87
N LYS A 84 -2.78 17.24 0.29
CA LYS A 84 -2.04 16.09 0.81
C LYS A 84 -2.25 14.84 -0.05
N GLU A 85 -3.46 14.60 -0.55
CA GLU A 85 -3.74 13.53 -1.53
C GLU A 85 -2.91 13.71 -2.81
N LEU A 86 -2.87 14.95 -3.34
CA LEU A 86 -2.05 15.26 -4.51
C LEU A 86 -0.54 15.10 -4.22
N LEU A 87 -0.09 15.51 -3.02
CA LEU A 87 1.29 15.35 -2.59
C LEU A 87 1.71 13.86 -2.53
N ALA A 88 0.81 12.98 -2.09
CA ALA A 88 1.03 11.53 -2.06
C ALA A 88 1.28 10.99 -3.49
N ALA A 89 0.39 11.33 -4.43
CA ALA A 89 0.56 10.96 -5.83
C ALA A 89 1.87 11.51 -6.44
N ILE A 90 2.23 12.76 -6.17
CA ILE A 90 3.49 13.36 -6.62
C ILE A 90 4.71 12.66 -6.01
N PHE A 91 4.63 12.28 -4.73
CA PHE A 91 5.71 11.59 -4.04
C PHE A 91 6.00 10.23 -4.68
N LEU A 92 4.96 9.45 -4.99
CA LEU A 92 5.12 8.19 -5.70
C LEU A 92 5.75 8.37 -7.09
N LEU A 93 5.31 9.35 -7.86
CA LEU A 93 5.77 9.60 -9.24
C LEU A 93 7.20 10.14 -9.35
N LYS A 94 7.76 10.67 -8.27
CA LYS A 94 9.13 11.21 -8.25
C LYS A 94 10.20 10.16 -7.95
N HIS A 95 9.79 8.96 -7.54
CA HIS A 95 10.68 7.86 -7.21
C HIS A 95 10.91 6.94 -8.42
#